data_AF-A0A848YN82-F1
#
_entry.id   AF-A0A848YN82-F1
#
_cell.length_a   1.000
_cell.length_b   1.000
_cell.length_c   1.000
_cell.angle_alpha   90.00
_cell.angle_beta   90.00
_cell.angle_gamma   90.00
#
_symmetry.space_group_name_H-M   'P 1'
#
loop_
_entity.id
_entity.type
_entity.pdbx_description
1 polymer ?
#
loop_
_entity_poly.entity_id
_entity_poly.type
_entity_poly.pdbx_seq_one_letter_code
_entity_poly.pdbx_strand_id
1 'polypeptide(L)'
;MNKFAMAAVTTVAFLAVPAKADETRVEARGGVVWADGQEEAIIGIAAGHDFHLDESFFVGIEGSADKVLADGADVVFGATARAGFIVAEDLKLFVAAGYSFNDSDAVHAGGGLQYNVSEQVYLKTEYRRYFDGFAGINSAVAGVGIRF
;
A
#
# COMPACT_ATOMS: atom_id res chain seq x y z
N MET A 1 4.13 -26.12 28.79
CA MET A 1 3.84 -26.29 27.35
C MET A 1 2.93 -25.13 26.99
N ASN A 2 3.27 -24.11 26.20
CA ASN A 2 4.23 -23.96 25.10
C ASN A 2 5.04 -22.68 25.24
N LYS A 3 6.32 -22.75 24.85
CA LYS A 3 7.24 -21.63 24.76
C LYS A 3 7.11 -21.07 23.34
N PHE A 4 6.55 -19.88 23.16
CA PHE A 4 6.61 -19.20 21.88
C PHE A 4 7.91 -18.41 21.82
N ALA A 5 8.83 -18.90 21.00
CA ALA A 5 10.13 -18.31 20.76
C ALA A 5 9.97 -16.93 20.10
N MET A 6 10.49 -15.89 20.77
CA MET A 6 10.79 -14.61 20.13
C MET A 6 11.98 -14.82 19.21
N ALA A 7 11.75 -14.84 17.90
CA ALA A 7 12.82 -14.72 16.91
C ALA A 7 12.84 -13.28 16.39
N ALA A 8 13.68 -12.46 17.01
CA ALA A 8 14.07 -11.16 16.49
C ALA A 8 15.33 -11.33 15.66
N VAL A 9 15.22 -11.20 14.33
CA VAL A 9 16.35 -10.85 13.45
C VAL A 9 15.77 -10.09 12.25
N THR A 10 16.02 -8.79 12.19
CA THR A 10 15.85 -8.02 10.95
C THR A 10 17.17 -7.30 10.69
N THR A 11 18.08 -7.98 10.02
CA THR A 11 19.33 -7.38 9.55
C THR A 11 19.04 -6.71 8.21
N VAL A 12 18.90 -5.38 8.20
CA VAL A 12 18.82 -4.61 6.96
C VAL A 12 20.23 -4.35 6.46
N ALA A 13 20.68 -5.14 5.48
CA ALA A 13 21.92 -4.87 4.77
C ALA A 13 21.62 -3.94 3.58
N PHE A 14 22.06 -2.69 3.67
CA PHE A 14 22.03 -1.74 2.55
C PHE A 14 23.19 -2.03 1.60
N LEU A 15 22.89 -2.54 0.41
CA LEU A 15 23.82 -2.55 -0.71
C LEU A 15 23.44 -1.41 -1.66
N ALA A 16 24.39 -0.50 -1.90
CA ALA A 16 24.24 0.57 -2.87
C ALA A 16 24.15 0.01 -4.30
N VAL A 17 23.11 0.38 -5.05
CA VAL A 17 22.98 0.07 -6.49
C VAL A 17 22.51 1.32 -7.23
N PRO A 18 23.28 1.88 -8.18
CA PRO A 18 22.79 2.92 -9.09
C PRO A 18 22.27 2.33 -10.42
N ALA A 19 21.38 3.10 -11.07
CA ALA A 19 20.56 2.90 -12.28
C ALA A 19 19.22 2.16 -12.07
N LYS A 20 18.11 2.94 -12.03
CA LYS A 20 16.71 2.59 -11.68
C LYS A 20 16.43 1.09 -11.54
N ALA A 21 16.84 0.56 -10.39
CA ALA A 21 16.53 -0.80 -9.97
C ALA A 21 15.05 -0.88 -9.54
N ASP A 22 14.54 -2.11 -9.49
CA ASP A 22 13.26 -2.42 -8.86
C ASP A 22 13.16 -1.72 -7.49
N GLU A 23 11.98 -1.19 -7.18
CA GLU A 23 11.80 -0.32 -6.02
C GLU A 23 11.17 -1.10 -4.87
N THR A 24 11.92 -1.28 -3.78
CA THR A 24 11.34 -1.75 -2.52
C THR A 24 10.85 -0.57 -1.71
N ARG A 25 9.65 -0.64 -1.14
CA ARG A 25 9.06 0.49 -0.43
C ARG A 25 8.31 0.08 0.81
N VAL A 26 8.35 0.95 1.81
CA VAL A 26 7.52 0.89 3.02
C VAL A 26 6.81 2.23 3.20
N GLU A 27 5.61 2.22 3.76
CA GLU A 27 4.72 3.39 3.87
C GLU A 27 3.99 3.38 5.20
N ALA A 28 3.84 4.56 5.80
CA ALA A 28 2.78 4.84 6.77
C ALA A 28 1.74 5.73 6.10
N ARG A 29 0.46 5.42 6.29
CA ARG A 29 -0.65 6.11 5.63
C ARG A 29 -1.81 6.39 6.56
N GLY A 30 -2.55 7.43 6.23
CA GLY A 30 -3.81 7.77 6.87
C GLY A 30 -4.83 8.14 5.81
N GLY A 31 -6.11 8.11 6.16
CA GLY A 31 -7.15 8.37 5.19
C GLY A 31 -8.55 8.30 5.76
N VAL A 32 -9.50 8.15 4.85
CA VAL A 32 -10.93 8.01 5.16
C VAL A 32 -11.49 6.80 4.42
N VAL A 33 -12.36 6.07 5.09
CA VAL A 33 -13.23 5.04 4.51
C VAL A 33 -14.66 5.55 4.58
N TRP A 34 -15.45 5.32 3.55
CA TRP A 34 -16.85 5.75 3.54
C TRP A 34 -17.76 4.81 2.77
N ALA A 35 -18.99 4.73 3.24
CA ALA A 35 -20.09 3.99 2.63
C ALA A 35 -21.43 4.57 3.11
N ASP A 36 -22.44 4.60 2.24
CA ASP A 36 -23.82 4.96 2.61
C ASP A 36 -23.96 6.27 3.42
N GLY A 37 -23.10 7.26 3.13
CA GLY A 37 -23.09 8.56 3.80
C GLY A 37 -22.45 8.58 5.19
N GLN A 38 -21.84 7.48 5.63
CA GLN A 38 -20.99 7.41 6.82
C GLN A 38 -19.51 7.45 6.41
N GLU A 39 -18.68 8.07 7.25
CA GLU A 39 -17.24 8.16 7.05
C GLU A 39 -16.49 7.84 8.34
N GLU A 40 -15.36 7.15 8.22
CA GLU A 40 -14.49 6.80 9.34
C GLU A 40 -13.02 7.03 8.94
N ALA A 41 -12.19 7.39 9.91
CA ALA A 41 -10.76 7.59 9.67
C ALA A 41 -10.03 6.23 9.56
N ILE A 42 -8.95 6.20 8.79
CA ILE A 42 -8.06 5.05 8.65
C ILE A 42 -6.64 5.46 9.00
N ILE A 43 -5.91 4.56 9.66
CA ILE A 43 -4.45 4.58 9.75
C ILE A 43 -3.89 3.24 9.32
N GLY A 44 -2.71 3.21 8.72
CA GLY A 44 -2.15 1.95 8.27
C GLY A 44 -0.70 2.02 7.84
N ILE A 45 -0.19 0.84 7.50
CA ILE A 45 1.14 0.65 6.95
C ILE A 45 1.07 -0.25 5.73
N ALA A 46 2.01 -0.05 4.81
CA ALA A 46 2.18 -0.91 3.65
C ALA A 46 3.65 -1.16 3.35
N ALA A 47 3.93 -2.31 2.76
CA ALA A 47 5.23 -2.67 2.22
C ALA A 47 5.04 -3.30 0.85
N GLY A 48 5.90 -2.98 -0.10
CA GLY A 48 5.76 -3.49 -1.46
C GLY A 48 7.04 -3.42 -2.26
N HIS A 49 6.96 -3.99 -3.46
CA HIS A 49 8.06 -4.03 -4.40
C HIS A 49 7.53 -3.82 -5.81
N ASP A 50 8.15 -2.90 -6.55
CA ASP A 50 7.83 -2.63 -7.95
C ASP A 50 8.97 -3.09 -8.86
N PHE A 51 8.63 -3.94 -9.82
CA PHE A 51 9.50 -4.36 -10.91
C PHE A 51 9.38 -3.39 -12.08
N HIS A 52 10.50 -2.77 -12.46
CA HIS A 52 10.52 -1.84 -13.61
C HIS A 52 10.68 -2.66 -14.87
N LEU A 53 9.69 -2.60 -15.76
CA LEU A 53 9.69 -3.37 -17.01
C LEU A 53 10.49 -2.65 -18.09
N ASP A 54 10.42 -1.32 -18.09
CA ASP A 54 11.22 -0.41 -18.89
C ASP A 54 11.30 0.96 -18.19
N GLU A 55 11.75 2.00 -18.89
CA GLU A 55 11.89 3.36 -18.35
C GLU A 55 10.56 4.05 -17.98
N SER A 56 9.45 3.56 -18.54
CA SER A 56 8.12 4.15 -18.46
C SER A 56 7.09 3.28 -17.76
N PHE A 57 7.32 1.98 -17.58
CA PHE A 57 6.35 1.02 -17.08
C PHE A 57 6.86 0.20 -15.90
N PHE A 58 5.96 -0.08 -14.96
CA PHE A 58 6.24 -0.98 -13.85
C PHE A 58 5.03 -1.83 -13.47
N VAL A 59 5.32 -2.96 -12.81
CA VAL A 59 4.34 -3.79 -12.11
C VAL A 59 4.83 -4.01 -10.68
N GLY A 60 3.93 -4.22 -9.73
CA GLY A 60 4.34 -4.36 -8.33
C GLY A 60 3.34 -5.08 -7.48
N ILE A 61 3.79 -5.45 -6.29
CA ILE A 61 2.97 -6.08 -5.25
C ILE A 61 3.09 -5.26 -3.95
N GLU A 62 2.04 -5.26 -3.15
CA GLU A 62 1.95 -4.56 -1.87
C GLU A 62 1.19 -5.42 -0.85
N GLY A 63 1.80 -5.62 0.31
CA GLY A 63 1.14 -6.05 1.53
C GLY A 63 0.76 -4.84 2.38
N SER A 64 -0.38 -4.87 3.05
CA SER A 64 -0.80 -3.79 3.94
C SER A 64 -1.55 -4.26 5.17
N ALA A 65 -1.55 -3.40 6.20
CA ALA A 65 -2.34 -3.54 7.41
C ALA A 65 -2.93 -2.17 7.75
N ASP A 66 -4.25 -2.05 7.60
CA ASP A 66 -5.00 -0.81 7.80
C ASP A 66 -6.02 -0.98 8.94
N LYS A 67 -6.05 -0.04 9.87
CA LYS A 67 -7.01 0.01 10.98
C LYS A 67 -8.01 1.13 10.70
N VAL A 68 -9.28 0.75 10.57
CA VAL A 68 -10.40 1.70 10.64
C VAL A 68 -10.54 2.15 12.09
N LEU A 69 -10.60 3.46 12.32
CA LEU A 69 -10.70 4.08 13.64
C LEU A 69 -12.15 4.15 14.16
N ALA A 70 -12.93 3.12 13.84
CA ALA A 70 -14.26 2.90 14.38
C ALA A 70 -14.18 1.92 15.57
N ASP A 71 -15.04 2.12 16.56
CA ASP A 71 -15.09 1.25 17.73
C ASP A 71 -15.40 -0.19 17.33
N GLY A 72 -14.54 -1.12 17.78
CA GLY A 72 -14.68 -2.55 17.50
C GLY A 72 -14.28 -2.98 16.08
N ALA A 73 -13.83 -2.08 15.20
CA ALA A 73 -13.31 -2.47 13.89
C ALA A 73 -11.94 -3.15 14.03
N ASP A 74 -11.67 -4.24 13.33
CA ASP A 74 -10.36 -4.89 13.34
C ASP A 74 -9.38 -4.35 12.29
N VAL A 75 -8.12 -4.77 12.39
CA VAL A 75 -7.13 -4.48 11.35
C VAL A 75 -7.49 -5.28 10.09
N VAL A 76 -7.59 -4.59 8.97
CA VAL A 76 -7.80 -5.17 7.64
C VAL A 76 -6.43 -5.36 6.99
N PHE A 77 -6.12 -6.61 6.64
CA PHE A 77 -4.93 -6.92 5.87
C PHE A 77 -5.24 -6.86 4.37
N GLY A 78 -4.23 -6.53 3.56
CA GLY A 78 -4.41 -6.44 2.12
C GLY A 78 -3.23 -7.03 1.35
N ALA A 79 -3.53 -7.79 0.31
CA ALA A 79 -2.59 -8.24 -0.72
C ALA A 79 -3.00 -7.61 -2.05
N THR A 80 -2.17 -6.72 -2.58
CA THR A 80 -2.51 -5.87 -3.73
C THR A 80 -1.45 -5.99 -4.82
N ALA A 81 -1.88 -6.16 -6.06
CA ALA A 81 -1.04 -5.95 -7.22
C ALA A 81 -1.28 -4.54 -7.78
N ARG A 82 -0.23 -3.92 -8.32
CA ARG A 82 -0.33 -2.62 -9.00
C ARG A 82 0.43 -2.63 -10.31
N ALA A 83 -0.02 -1.85 -11.27
CA ALA A 83 0.67 -1.62 -12.54
C ALA A 83 0.50 -0.16 -12.92
N GLY A 84 1.51 0.43 -13.55
CA GLY A 84 1.50 1.86 -13.79
C GLY A 84 2.58 2.36 -14.71
N PHE A 85 2.57 3.69 -14.84
CA PHE A 85 3.46 4.46 -15.68
C PHE A 85 4.32 5.40 -14.85
N ILE A 86 5.59 5.55 -15.24
CA ILE A 86 6.50 6.59 -14.79
C ILE A 86 6.30 7.78 -15.73
N VAL A 87 5.48 8.74 -15.31
CA VAL A 87 5.05 9.87 -16.16
C VAL A 87 5.98 11.08 -16.08
N ALA A 88 6.81 11.14 -15.04
CA ALA A 88 7.95 12.05 -14.91
C ALA A 88 9.03 11.38 -14.07
N GLU A 89 10.23 11.97 -13.97
CA GLU A 89 11.35 11.42 -13.21
C GLU A 89 10.96 10.99 -11.78
N ASP A 90 10.12 11.81 -11.14
CA ASP A 90 9.64 11.66 -9.77
C ASP A 90 8.17 11.27 -9.64
N LEU A 91 7.43 11.09 -10.73
CA LEU A 91 5.97 10.87 -10.68
C LEU A 91 5.57 9.54 -11.33
N LYS A 92 4.87 8.71 -10.56
CA LYS A 92 4.23 7.47 -11.02
C LYS A 92 2.71 7.60 -10.93
N LEU A 93 2.00 7.11 -11.95
CA LEU A 93 0.56 6.87 -11.92
C LEU A 93 0.31 5.38 -11.97
N PHE A 94 -0.62 4.87 -11.16
CA PHE A 94 -0.89 3.43 -11.11
C PHE A 94 -2.37 3.11 -10.94
N VAL A 95 -2.72 1.91 -11.40
CA VAL A 95 -3.95 1.20 -11.03
C VAL A 95 -3.58 0.03 -10.13
N ALA A 96 -4.50 -0.36 -9.26
CA ALA A 96 -4.29 -1.41 -8.28
C ALA A 96 -5.53 -2.29 -8.16
N ALA A 97 -5.32 -3.57 -7.92
CA ALA A 97 -6.37 -4.52 -7.58
C ALA A 97 -5.83 -5.56 -6.61
N GLY A 98 -6.69 -6.07 -5.74
CA GLY A 98 -6.25 -6.97 -4.70
C GLY A 98 -7.38 -7.53 -3.88
N TYR A 99 -6.97 -8.13 -2.77
CA TYR A 99 -7.85 -8.74 -1.79
C TYR A 99 -7.55 -8.17 -0.42
N SER A 100 -8.60 -7.80 0.29
CA SER A 100 -8.58 -7.37 1.68
C SER A 100 -9.26 -8.43 2.55
N PHE A 101 -8.67 -8.74 3.69
CA PHE A 101 -9.13 -9.81 4.57
C PHE A 101 -8.98 -9.45 6.05
N ASN A 102 -10.02 -9.75 6.82
CA ASN A 102 -10.02 -9.82 8.29
C ASN A 102 -10.99 -10.94 8.74
N ASP A 103 -12.07 -10.61 9.45
CA ASP A 103 -13.24 -11.46 9.68
C ASP A 103 -14.14 -11.60 8.43
N SER A 104 -14.04 -10.66 7.48
CA SER A 104 -14.66 -10.69 6.18
C SER A 104 -13.65 -10.38 5.09
N ASP A 105 -13.94 -10.87 3.90
CA ASP A 105 -13.05 -10.83 2.76
C ASP A 105 -13.65 -10.01 1.62
N ALA A 106 -12.80 -9.24 0.95
CA ALA A 106 -13.23 -8.37 -0.12
C ALA A 106 -12.22 -8.24 -1.25
N VAL A 107 -12.72 -8.27 -2.49
CA VAL A 107 -11.96 -7.76 -3.63
C VAL A 107 -12.01 -6.24 -3.63
N HIS A 108 -10.86 -5.62 -3.85
CA HIS A 108 -10.74 -4.18 -4.07
C HIS A 108 -10.07 -3.85 -5.39
N ALA A 109 -10.44 -2.71 -5.97
CA ALA A 109 -9.75 -2.12 -7.10
C ALA A 109 -9.69 -0.60 -6.97
N GLY A 110 -8.68 0.00 -7.57
CA GLY A 110 -8.35 1.39 -7.31
C GLY A 110 -7.25 1.93 -8.19
N GLY A 111 -6.76 3.10 -7.82
CA GLY A 111 -5.66 3.77 -8.49
C GLY A 111 -5.14 4.93 -7.67
N GLY A 112 -3.96 5.40 -8.04
CA GLY A 112 -3.26 6.40 -7.26
C GLY A 112 -2.08 6.99 -7.99
N LEU A 113 -1.39 7.86 -7.26
CA LEU A 113 -0.14 8.46 -7.69
C LEU A 113 0.91 8.30 -6.60
N GLN A 114 2.16 8.21 -7.02
CA GLN A 114 3.32 8.26 -6.14
C GLN A 114 4.26 9.36 -6.63
N TYR A 115 4.63 10.27 -5.74
CA TYR A 115 5.55 11.36 -6.00
C TYR A 115 6.80 11.24 -5.13
N ASN A 116 7.96 11.11 -5.75
CA ASN A 116 9.24 11.03 -5.07
C ASN A 116 9.68 12.44 -4.66
N VAL A 117 9.73 12.70 -3.35
CA VAL A 117 10.17 13.99 -2.80
C VAL A 117 11.70 14.05 -2.72
N SER A 118 12.34 12.87 -2.60
CA SER A 118 13.78 12.70 -2.67
C SER A 118 14.15 11.34 -3.27
N GLU A 119 15.44 11.03 -3.28
CA GLU A 119 15.93 9.70 -3.67
C GLU A 119 15.34 8.57 -2.81
N GLN A 120 15.02 8.84 -1.55
CA GLN A 120 14.56 7.82 -0.59
C GLN A 120 13.14 8.05 -0.11
N VAL A 121 12.59 9.26 -0.20
CA VAL A 121 11.27 9.59 0.35
C VAL A 121 10.26 9.80 -0.76
N TYR A 122 9.07 9.22 -0.59
CA TYR A 122 7.94 9.44 -1.49
C TYR A 122 6.66 9.74 -0.73
N LEU A 123 5.74 10.41 -1.43
CA LEU A 123 4.35 10.56 -1.07
C LEU A 123 3.50 9.67 -1.96
N LYS A 124 2.45 9.08 -1.42
CA LYS A 124 1.47 8.31 -2.19
C LYS A 124 0.06 8.75 -1.84
N THR A 125 -0.80 8.83 -2.84
CA THR A 125 -2.24 8.84 -2.62
C THR A 125 -2.88 7.72 -3.40
N GLU A 126 -3.90 7.09 -2.82
CA GLU A 126 -4.57 5.95 -3.42
C GLU A 126 -6.06 5.97 -3.07
N TYR A 127 -6.90 5.78 -4.09
CA TYR A 127 -8.32 5.53 -3.96
C TYR A 127 -8.60 4.04 -4.18
N ARG A 128 -9.45 3.43 -3.36
CA ARG A 128 -9.91 2.04 -3.50
C ARG A 128 -11.43 1.97 -3.40
N ARG A 129 -12.02 1.08 -4.17
CA ARG A 129 -13.41 0.63 -4.06
C ARG A 129 -13.43 -0.86 -3.76
N TYR A 130 -14.32 -1.27 -2.87
CA TYR A 130 -14.53 -2.66 -2.48
C TYR A 130 -15.83 -3.20 -3.07
N PHE A 131 -15.80 -4.44 -3.58
CA PHE A 131 -16.87 -5.00 -4.41
C PHE A 131 -17.62 -6.18 -3.76
N ASP A 132 -16.92 -7.02 -2.99
CA ASP A 132 -17.47 -8.19 -2.30
C ASP A 132 -17.14 -8.10 -0.81
N GLY A 133 -17.98 -8.63 0.10
CA GLY A 133 -17.80 -8.59 1.57
C GLY A 133 -17.87 -7.19 2.22
N PHE A 134 -17.27 -6.20 1.57
CA PHE A 134 -17.30 -4.76 1.85
C PHE A 134 -17.95 -3.98 0.69
N ALA A 135 -18.92 -4.59 0.00
CA ALA A 135 -19.52 -4.02 -1.21
C ALA A 135 -20.05 -2.58 -0.97
N GLY A 136 -19.61 -1.64 -1.79
CA GLY A 136 -20.04 -0.24 -1.71
C GLY A 136 -19.17 0.65 -0.83
N ILE A 137 -18.26 0.06 -0.04
CA ILE A 137 -17.23 0.79 0.70
C ILE A 137 -16.19 1.36 -0.26
N ASN A 138 -15.74 2.58 0.02
CA ASN A 138 -14.64 3.22 -0.69
C ASN A 138 -13.64 3.76 0.34
N SER A 139 -12.37 3.85 -0.04
CA SER A 139 -11.34 4.48 0.78
C SER A 139 -10.43 5.37 -0.05
N ALA A 140 -9.89 6.39 0.62
CA ALA A 140 -8.89 7.28 0.07
C ALA A 140 -7.82 7.46 1.14
N VAL A 141 -6.58 7.13 0.79
CA VAL A 141 -5.43 7.20 1.70
C VAL A 141 -4.36 8.10 1.11
N ALA A 142 -3.64 8.78 1.99
CA ALA A 142 -2.41 9.49 1.70
C ALA A 142 -1.32 9.02 2.67
N GLY A 143 -0.11 8.83 2.15
CA GLY A 143 0.99 8.27 2.93
C GLY A 143 2.34 8.88 2.62
N VAL A 144 3.25 8.70 3.56
CA VAL A 144 4.67 9.00 3.42
C VAL A 144 5.41 7.67 3.52
N GLY A 145 6.33 7.44 2.59
CA GLY A 145 7.08 6.21 2.54
C GLY A 145 8.56 6.40 2.26
N ILE A 146 9.30 5.34 2.55
CA ILE A 146 10.73 5.21 2.24
C ILE A 146 10.87 4.16 1.15
N ARG A 147 11.70 4.46 0.15
CA ARG A 147 12.04 3.57 -0.96
C ARG A 147 13.53 3.24 -0.99
N PHE A 148 13.84 2.05 -1.51
CA PHE A 148 15.16 1.44 -1.61
C PHE A 148 15.35 0.85 -3.01
#